data_AF-A0A948F2J4-F1
#
_entry.id   AF-A0A948F2J4-F1
#
_cell.length_a   1.000
_cell.length_b   1.000
_cell.length_c   1.000
_cell.angle_alpha   90.00
_cell.angle_beta   90.00
_cell.angle_gamma   90.00
#
_symmetry.space_group_name_H-M   'P 1'
#
loop_
_entity.id
_entity.type
_entity.pdbx_description
1 polymer ?
#
loop_
_entity_poly.entity_id
_entity_poly.type
_entity_poly.pdbx_seq_one_letter_code
_entity_poly.pdbx_strand_id
1 'polypeptide(L)'
;MKPQLSHEKLDVYQLELEFIRWSAALLNDVKGCDGIRTAEVRDQLDRASLSMLLNTAEGNGRRRMHMRSKFFDDARGSATECAACLDALVAKSIVPENRIVEGKALLASIAAMLTKLVEYFSATRFVREAGAEYGQGPCFESEKEGEKERDKKGKKGGTP
;
A
#
# COMPACT_ATOMS: atom_id res chain seq x y z
N MET A 1 8.98 18.13 24.23
CA MET A 1 8.71 16.90 23.47
C MET A 1 8.96 17.21 21.99
N LYS A 2 9.76 16.41 21.27
CA LYS A 2 9.95 16.65 19.83
C LYS A 2 8.62 16.38 19.10
N PRO A 3 8.21 17.22 18.14
CA PRO A 3 7.04 16.92 17.32
C PRO A 3 7.30 15.61 16.55
N GLN A 4 6.33 14.69 16.56
CA GLN A 4 6.40 13.41 15.86
C GLN A 4 5.22 13.25 14.93
N LEU A 5 5.49 12.80 13.71
CA LEU A 5 4.46 12.43 12.75
C LEU A 5 3.87 11.05 13.08
N SER A 6 2.65 10.78 12.62
CA SER A 6 1.93 9.55 13.00
C SER A 6 2.63 8.25 12.58
N HIS A 7 3.38 8.25 11.47
CA HIS A 7 4.08 7.05 10.97
C HIS A 7 5.34 6.73 11.78
N GLU A 8 5.97 7.74 12.39
CA GLU A 8 7.13 7.57 13.26
C GLU A 8 6.80 6.76 14.52
N LYS A 9 5.52 6.61 14.85
CA LYS A 9 5.04 5.81 15.99
C LYS A 9 4.87 4.33 15.67
N LEU A 10 5.01 3.92 14.40
CA LEU A 10 4.89 2.52 14.01
C LEU A 10 6.20 1.80 14.29
N ASP A 11 6.13 0.67 15.02
CA ASP A 11 7.31 -0.16 15.29
C ASP A 11 7.96 -0.65 13.99
N VAL A 12 7.15 -1.03 13.00
CA VAL A 12 7.64 -1.44 11.68
C VAL A 12 8.46 -0.34 10.99
N TYR A 13 8.06 0.93 11.13
CA TYR A 13 8.79 2.06 10.57
C TYR A 13 10.15 2.25 11.25
N GLN A 14 10.23 2.02 12.56
CA GLN A 14 11.50 2.08 13.29
C GLN A 14 12.45 0.95 12.90
N LEU A 15 11.92 -0.26 12.69
CA LEU A 15 12.69 -1.40 12.18
C LEU A 15 13.16 -1.19 10.74
N GLU A 16 12.33 -0.58 9.88
CA GLU A 16 12.74 -0.21 8.52
C GLU A 16 13.92 0.78 8.53
N LEU A 17 13.89 1.77 9.42
CA LEU A 17 15.02 2.69 9.60
C LEU A 17 16.28 1.98 10.15
N GLU A 18 16.11 1.00 11.03
CA GLU A 18 17.21 0.16 11.51
C GLU A 18 17.82 -0.66 10.38
N PHE A 19 16.99 -1.29 9.57
CA PHE A 19 17.43 -2.00 8.37
C PHE A 19 18.17 -1.09 7.40
N ILE A 20 17.68 0.13 7.14
CA ILE A 20 18.35 1.09 6.25
C ILE A 20 19.73 1.49 6.81
N ARG A 21 19.85 1.73 8.12
CA ARG A 21 21.16 2.01 8.73
C ARG A 21 22.11 0.83 8.58
N TRP A 22 21.62 -0.37 8.83
CA TRP A 22 22.38 -1.60 8.68
C TRP A 22 22.83 -1.84 7.23
N SER A 23 21.91 -1.68 6.27
CA SER A 23 22.19 -1.91 4.85
C SER A 23 23.15 -0.86 4.30
N ALA A 24 23.06 0.39 4.74
CA ALA A 24 24.03 1.44 4.36
C ALA A 24 25.45 1.09 4.80
N ALA A 25 25.62 0.53 6.02
CA ALA A 25 26.92 0.05 6.48
C ALA A 25 27.43 -1.11 5.61
N LEU A 26 26.60 -2.12 5.34
CA LEU A 26 26.93 -3.23 4.45
C LEU A 26 27.35 -2.75 3.05
N LEU A 27 26.59 -1.81 2.47
CA LEU A 27 26.85 -1.26 1.14
C LEU A 27 28.17 -0.49 1.07
N ASN A 28 28.59 0.15 2.17
CA ASN A 28 29.88 0.82 2.25
C ASN A 28 31.04 -0.19 2.32
N ASP A 29 30.88 -1.30 3.05
CA ASP A 29 31.86 -2.39 3.07
C ASP A 29 32.05 -2.99 1.66
N VAL A 30 30.94 -3.22 0.95
CA VAL A 30 30.93 -3.83 -0.39
C VAL A 30 31.51 -2.92 -1.49
N LYS A 31 31.37 -1.59 -1.35
CA LYS A 31 31.95 -0.62 -2.31
C LYS A 31 33.46 -0.79 -2.48
N GLY A 32 34.17 -1.14 -1.41
CA GLY A 32 35.62 -1.22 -1.39
C GLY A 32 36.22 -2.44 -2.10
N CYS A 33 35.44 -3.51 -2.28
CA CYS A 33 35.95 -4.79 -2.78
C CYS A 33 35.62 -5.07 -4.26
N ASP A 34 34.42 -4.72 -4.74
CA ASP A 34 33.95 -5.14 -6.07
C ASP A 34 32.92 -4.17 -6.67
N GLY A 35 33.20 -2.87 -6.60
CA GLY A 35 32.26 -1.78 -6.87
C GLY A 35 31.50 -1.84 -8.21
N ILE A 36 32.12 -2.36 -9.28
CA ILE A 36 31.49 -2.47 -10.62
C ILE A 36 30.52 -3.66 -10.68
N ARG A 37 30.93 -4.84 -10.21
CA ARG A 37 30.13 -6.09 -10.28
C ARG A 37 28.91 -6.07 -9.36
N THR A 38 28.91 -5.16 -8.39
CA THR A 38 27.90 -5.03 -7.34
C THR A 38 26.98 -3.82 -7.54
N ALA A 39 27.27 -2.93 -8.49
CA ALA A 39 26.57 -1.66 -8.66
C ALA A 39 25.04 -1.82 -8.76
N GLU A 40 24.58 -2.73 -9.61
CA GLU A 40 23.14 -2.98 -9.82
C GLU A 40 22.42 -3.50 -8.58
N VAL A 41 23.01 -4.49 -7.88
CA VAL A 41 22.41 -5.07 -6.66
C VAL A 41 22.38 -4.05 -5.54
N ARG A 42 23.40 -3.19 -5.45
CA ARG A 42 23.51 -2.13 -4.46
C ARG A 42 22.47 -1.04 -4.70
N ASP A 43 22.32 -0.62 -5.96
CA ASP A 43 21.29 0.34 -6.37
C ASP A 43 19.87 -0.20 -6.12
N GLN A 44 19.62 -1.47 -6.48
CA GLN A 44 18.33 -2.09 -6.21
C GLN A 44 18.05 -2.22 -4.71
N LEU A 45 19.04 -2.63 -3.89
CA LEU A 45 18.86 -2.72 -2.44
C LEU A 45 18.52 -1.36 -1.82
N ASP A 46 19.23 -0.30 -2.23
CA ASP A 46 18.99 1.06 -1.74
C ASP A 46 17.59 1.55 -2.14
N ARG A 47 17.22 1.43 -3.43
CA ARG A 47 15.89 1.80 -3.94
C ARG A 47 14.76 1.01 -3.26
N ALA A 48 14.91 -0.31 -3.12
CA ALA A 48 13.91 -1.15 -2.47
C ALA A 48 13.76 -0.79 -0.98
N SER A 49 14.86 -0.50 -0.27
CA SER A 49 14.81 -0.13 1.14
C SER A 49 14.08 1.21 1.38
N LEU A 50 14.30 2.19 0.50
CA LEU A 50 13.59 3.46 0.53
C LEU A 50 12.12 3.28 0.14
N SER A 51 11.82 2.47 -0.89
CA SER A 51 10.46 2.14 -1.29
C SER A 51 9.66 1.52 -0.14
N MET A 52 10.26 0.58 0.60
CA MET A 52 9.66 -0.03 1.79
C MET A 52 9.25 1.03 2.82
N LEU A 53 10.20 1.87 3.23
CA LEU A 53 9.98 2.92 4.23
C LEU A 53 8.92 3.95 3.79
N LEU A 54 8.99 4.40 2.54
CA LEU A 54 8.10 5.41 1.99
C LEU A 54 6.67 4.88 1.85
N ASN A 55 6.50 3.65 1.38
CA ASN A 55 5.18 3.02 1.29
C ASN A 55 4.57 2.82 2.68
N THR A 56 5.34 2.45 3.70
CA THR A 56 4.86 2.36 5.09
C THR A 56 4.38 3.72 5.62
N ALA A 57 5.16 4.78 5.40
CA ALA A 57 4.78 6.13 5.81
C ALA A 57 3.52 6.63 5.09
N GLU A 58 3.45 6.42 3.78
CA GLU A 58 2.31 6.83 2.95
C GLU A 58 1.04 6.05 3.29
N GLY A 59 1.16 4.73 3.46
CA GLY A 59 0.09 3.84 3.89
C GLY A 59 -0.51 4.30 5.22
N ASN A 60 0.32 4.65 6.19
CA ASN A 60 -0.17 5.17 7.47
C ASN A 60 -0.95 6.50 7.31
N GLY A 61 -0.57 7.34 6.35
CA GLY A 61 -1.23 8.61 6.03
C GLY A 61 -2.54 8.49 5.24
N ARG A 62 -2.83 7.34 4.60
CA ARG A 62 -4.05 7.19 3.80
C ARG A 62 -5.30 7.08 4.68
N ARG A 63 -6.40 7.75 4.28
CA ARG A 63 -7.70 7.69 4.99
C ARG A 63 -8.51 6.44 4.66
N ARG A 64 -8.48 6.01 3.40
CA ARG A 64 -9.27 4.87 2.92
C ARG A 64 -8.54 3.56 3.23
N MET A 65 -9.20 2.64 3.91
CA MET A 65 -8.61 1.38 4.38
C MET A 65 -8.03 0.52 3.25
N HIS A 66 -8.75 0.36 2.12
CA HIS A 66 -8.24 -0.39 0.96
C HIS A 66 -6.97 0.24 0.35
N MET A 67 -6.83 1.57 0.44
CA MET A 67 -5.60 2.23 -0.01
C MET A 67 -4.47 1.94 0.98
N ARG A 68 -4.74 1.99 2.31
CA ARG A 68 -3.75 1.63 3.33
C ARG A 68 -3.21 0.22 3.11
N SER A 69 -4.08 -0.77 2.94
CA SER A 69 -3.67 -2.16 2.73
C SER A 69 -2.78 -2.31 1.50
N LYS A 70 -3.09 -1.61 0.41
CA LYS A 70 -2.26 -1.63 -0.80
C LYS A 70 -0.85 -1.12 -0.52
N PHE A 71 -0.70 0.04 0.12
CA PHE A 71 0.63 0.59 0.43
C PHE A 71 1.43 -0.33 1.37
N PHE A 72 0.80 -0.95 2.36
CA PHE A 72 1.51 -1.91 3.22
C PHE A 72 1.88 -3.20 2.47
N ASP A 73 1.11 -3.59 1.46
CA ASP A 73 1.45 -4.71 0.60
C ASP A 73 2.63 -4.38 -0.34
N ASP A 74 2.65 -3.18 -0.91
CA ASP A 74 3.76 -2.67 -1.71
C ASP A 74 5.06 -2.56 -0.87
N ALA A 75 4.95 -2.11 0.39
CA ALA A 75 6.06 -2.11 1.34
C ALA A 75 6.58 -3.53 1.63
N ARG A 76 5.67 -4.51 1.77
CA ARG A 76 6.02 -5.93 1.99
C ARG A 76 6.73 -6.52 0.78
N GLY A 77 6.29 -6.18 -0.43
CA GLY A 77 6.98 -6.54 -1.68
C GLY A 77 8.41 -5.99 -1.69
N SER A 78 8.57 -4.71 -1.34
CA SER A 78 9.87 -4.04 -1.26
C SER A 78 10.81 -4.71 -0.22
N ALA A 79 10.28 -5.14 0.94
CA ALA A 79 11.05 -5.90 1.93
C ALA A 79 11.57 -7.25 1.38
N THR A 80 10.76 -7.93 0.56
CA THR A 80 11.12 -9.18 -0.09
C THR A 80 12.22 -8.96 -1.14
N GLU A 81 12.13 -7.87 -1.91
CA GLU A 81 13.19 -7.47 -2.83
C GLU A 81 14.51 -7.18 -2.12
N CYS A 82 14.47 -6.52 -0.96
CA CYS A 82 15.66 -6.31 -0.14
C CYS A 82 16.30 -7.65 0.27
N ALA A 83 15.50 -8.62 0.72
CA ALA A 83 16.00 -9.95 1.10
C ALA A 83 16.65 -10.67 -0.09
N ALA A 84 16.02 -10.61 -1.27
CA ALA A 84 16.56 -11.16 -2.50
C ALA A 84 17.87 -10.48 -2.93
N CYS A 85 18.02 -9.17 -2.70
CA CYS A 85 19.28 -8.47 -2.95
C CYS A 85 20.40 -8.95 -2.03
N LEU A 86 20.10 -9.23 -0.74
CA LEU A 86 21.08 -9.82 0.18
C LEU A 86 21.51 -11.21 -0.28
N ASP A 87 20.56 -12.03 -0.73
CA ASP A 87 20.85 -13.35 -1.32
C ASP A 87 21.71 -13.24 -2.58
N ALA A 88 21.44 -12.26 -3.44
CA ALA A 88 22.25 -12.01 -4.62
C ALA A 88 23.70 -11.63 -4.27
N LEU A 89 23.93 -10.87 -3.19
CA LEU A 89 25.30 -10.55 -2.73
C LEU A 89 26.05 -11.80 -2.27
N VAL A 90 25.39 -12.72 -1.56
CA VAL A 90 25.98 -14.00 -1.14
C VAL A 90 26.22 -14.91 -2.33
N ALA A 91 25.25 -15.06 -3.23
CA ALA A 91 25.37 -15.88 -4.43
C ALA A 91 26.50 -15.40 -5.36
N LYS A 92 26.72 -14.08 -5.43
CA LYS A 92 27.84 -13.48 -6.14
C LYS A 92 29.19 -13.58 -5.39
N SER A 93 29.23 -14.26 -4.23
CA SER A 93 30.41 -14.41 -3.37
C SER A 93 31.04 -13.08 -2.91
N ILE A 94 30.21 -12.04 -2.78
CA ILE A 94 30.64 -10.70 -2.38
C ILE A 94 30.70 -10.57 -0.87
N VAL A 95 29.73 -11.17 -0.18
CA VAL A 95 29.66 -11.23 1.28
C VAL A 95 29.40 -12.67 1.71
N PRO A 96 29.95 -13.10 2.87
CA PRO A 96 29.63 -14.41 3.41
C PRO A 96 28.20 -14.43 3.98
N GLU A 97 27.59 -15.61 4.03
CA GLU A 97 26.19 -15.78 4.46
C GLU A 97 25.93 -15.27 5.88
N ASN A 98 26.88 -15.46 6.81
CA ASN A 98 26.77 -14.96 8.18
C ASN A 98 26.66 -13.42 8.24
N ARG A 99 27.15 -12.69 7.23
CA ARG A 99 27.11 -11.22 7.22
C ARG A 99 25.70 -10.68 7.02
N ILE A 100 24.80 -11.45 6.37
CA ILE A 100 23.45 -11.00 6.03
C ILE A 100 22.37 -11.45 7.01
N VAL A 101 22.71 -12.32 7.98
CA VAL A 101 21.74 -12.94 8.91
C VAL A 101 20.96 -11.89 9.69
N GLU A 102 21.64 -10.89 10.23
CA GLU A 102 21.01 -9.79 10.98
C GLU A 102 20.01 -9.01 10.11
N GLY A 103 20.42 -8.59 8.90
CA GLY A 103 19.55 -7.90 7.96
C GLY A 103 18.34 -8.74 7.55
N LYS A 104 18.53 -10.05 7.33
CA LYS A 104 17.42 -10.97 7.04
C LYS A 104 16.45 -11.11 8.22
N ALA A 105 16.94 -11.11 9.46
CA ALA A 105 16.09 -11.17 10.65
C ALA A 105 15.24 -9.90 10.80
N LEU A 106 15.82 -8.72 10.52
CA LEU A 106 15.08 -7.46 10.46
C LEU A 106 13.99 -7.51 9.39
N LEU A 107 14.33 -7.91 8.16
CA LEU A 107 13.38 -8.00 7.05
C LEU A 107 12.25 -9.01 7.31
N ALA A 108 12.55 -10.16 7.93
CA ALA A 108 11.53 -11.13 8.30
C ALA A 108 10.53 -10.54 9.32
N SER A 109 11.04 -9.80 10.31
CA SER A 109 10.20 -9.12 11.31
C SER A 109 9.34 -8.03 10.66
N ILE A 110 9.92 -7.22 9.79
CA ILE A 110 9.22 -6.18 9.02
C ILE A 110 8.11 -6.80 8.17
N ALA A 111 8.42 -7.83 7.37
CA ALA A 111 7.46 -8.49 6.49
C ALA A 111 6.30 -9.13 7.27
N ALA A 112 6.56 -9.68 8.46
CA ALA A 112 5.52 -10.20 9.35
C ALA A 112 4.59 -9.09 9.85
N MET A 113 5.14 -7.95 10.31
CA MET A 113 4.33 -6.80 10.75
C MET A 113 3.50 -6.21 9.61
N LEU A 114 4.10 -6.02 8.42
CA LEU A 114 3.40 -5.53 7.24
C LEU A 114 2.28 -6.48 6.82
N THR A 115 2.51 -7.79 6.86
CA THR A 115 1.47 -8.79 6.58
C THR A 115 0.28 -8.62 7.53
N LYS A 116 0.53 -8.40 8.82
CA LYS A 116 -0.55 -8.13 9.80
C LYS A 116 -1.29 -6.83 9.55
N LEU A 117 -0.60 -5.77 9.10
CA LEU A 117 -1.26 -4.52 8.70
C LEU A 117 -2.11 -4.71 7.44
N VAL A 118 -1.61 -5.44 6.44
CA VAL A 118 -2.36 -5.78 5.22
C VAL A 118 -3.62 -6.59 5.58
N GLU A 119 -3.50 -7.64 6.38
CA GLU A 119 -4.63 -8.44 6.87
C GLU A 119 -5.65 -7.57 7.61
N TYR A 120 -5.20 -6.71 8.53
CA TYR A 120 -6.07 -5.82 9.31
C TYR A 120 -6.88 -4.86 8.43
N PHE A 121 -6.23 -4.18 7.48
CA PHE A 121 -6.89 -3.18 6.64
C PHE A 121 -7.65 -3.77 5.44
N SER A 122 -7.34 -5.01 5.03
CA SER A 122 -8.10 -5.74 4.00
C SER A 122 -9.33 -6.44 4.57
N ALA A 123 -9.25 -6.96 5.79
CA ALA A 123 -10.33 -7.67 6.47
C ALA A 123 -11.29 -6.76 7.21
N THR A 124 -11.07 -5.43 7.23
CA THR A 124 -12.05 -4.48 7.77
C THR A 124 -13.29 -4.48 6.87
N ARG A 125 -14.12 -5.47 7.17
CA ARG A 125 -15.43 -5.80 6.67
C ARG A 125 -16.20 -4.51 6.53
N PHE A 126 -16.82 -4.35 5.37
CA PHE A 126 -18.01 -3.53 5.23
C PHE A 126 -18.96 -3.87 6.39
N VAL A 127 -18.95 -3.08 7.46
CA VAL A 127 -20.12 -2.97 8.34
C VAL A 127 -21.16 -2.25 7.49
N ARG A 128 -21.80 -3.02 6.60
CA ARG A 128 -23.06 -2.64 6.00
C ARG A 128 -24.09 -2.98 7.06
N GLU A 129 -24.77 -1.97 7.58
CA GLU A 129 -26.08 -2.22 8.17
C GLU A 129 -26.90 -2.95 7.11
N ALA A 130 -27.60 -4.02 7.50
CA ALA A 130 -28.59 -4.63 6.61
C ALA A 130 -29.53 -3.50 6.19
N GLY A 131 -29.66 -3.26 4.88
CA GLY A 131 -30.56 -2.23 4.40
C GLY A 131 -31.94 -2.51 4.98
N ALA A 132 -32.43 -1.62 5.84
CA ALA A 132 -33.80 -1.71 6.31
C ALA A 132 -34.70 -1.53 5.09
N GLU A 133 -35.51 -2.53 4.77
CA GLU A 133 -36.65 -2.33 3.87
C GLU A 133 -37.56 -1.31 4.55
N TYR A 134 -37.56 -0.08 4.04
CA TYR A 134 -38.67 0.82 4.29
C TYR A 134 -39.89 0.17 3.65
N GLY A 135 -40.74 -0.43 4.50
CA GLY A 135 -42.03 -0.97 4.08
C GLY A 135 -42.76 0.07 3.26
N GLN A 136 -43.32 -0.37 2.13
CA GLN A 136 -44.16 0.44 1.26
C GLN A 136 -45.23 1.11 2.13
N GLY A 137 -45.07 2.41 2.37
CA GLY A 137 -46.15 3.21 2.94
C GLY A 137 -47.37 3.09 2.03
N PRO A 138 -48.59 3.06 2.58
CA PRO A 138 -49.79 2.91 1.77
C PRO A 138 -49.83 3.98 0.69
N CYS A 139 -50.00 3.54 -0.56
CA CYS A 139 -50.24 4.38 -1.71
C CYS A 139 -51.53 5.17 -1.45
N PHE A 140 -51.42 6.48 -1.18
CA PHE A 140 -52.57 7.36 -1.21
C PHE A 140 -52.97 7.54 -2.68
N GLU A 141 -54.05 6.88 -3.08
CA GLU A 141 -54.73 7.16 -4.34
C GLU A 141 -55.31 8.58 -4.26
N SER A 142 -54.73 9.53 -4.99
CA SER A 142 -55.40 10.80 -5.26
C SER A 142 -56.27 10.64 -6.51
N GLU A 143 -57.57 10.77 -6.30
CA GLU A 143 -58.65 10.66 -7.28
C GLU A 143 -58.45 11.59 -8.50
N LYS A 144 -58.95 11.11 -9.64
CA LYS A 144 -58.97 11.80 -10.93
C LYS A 144 -60.15 12.77 -11.01
N GLU A 145 -59.90 14.00 -11.45
CA GLU A 145 -60.81 14.82 -12.29
C GLU A 145 -59.89 15.59 -13.27
N GLY A 146 -60.10 15.71 -14.58
CA GLY A 146 -61.34 15.70 -15.34
C GLY A 146 -61.40 16.96 -16.22
N GLU A 147 -60.54 17.03 -17.24
CA GLU A 147 -60.85 17.51 -18.61
C GLU A 147 -61.19 19.01 -18.92
N LYS A 148 -60.43 19.62 -19.87
CA LYS A 148 -60.95 20.16 -21.15
C LYS A 148 -59.88 20.81 -22.06
N GLU A 149 -59.55 20.05 -23.09
CA GLU A 149 -59.37 20.41 -24.51
C GLU A 149 -59.41 21.90 -24.95
N ARG A 150 -58.39 22.33 -25.71
CA ARG A 150 -58.62 22.94 -27.03
C ARG A 150 -57.42 22.89 -27.98
N ASP A 151 -57.71 22.23 -29.09
CA ASP A 151 -57.02 21.92 -30.33
C ASP A 151 -56.53 23.14 -31.15
N LYS A 152 -55.32 23.08 -31.76
CA LYS A 152 -55.07 23.09 -33.23
C LYS A 152 -53.69 23.63 -33.68
N LYS A 153 -53.05 22.75 -34.48
CA LYS A 153 -52.34 22.96 -35.77
C LYS A 153 -50.91 23.53 -35.83
N GLY A 154 -50.04 22.71 -36.45
CA GLY A 154 -48.88 23.14 -37.25
C GLY A 154 -47.92 22.00 -37.61
N LYS A 155 -48.27 21.09 -38.55
CA LYS A 155 -47.57 20.87 -39.86
C LYS A 155 -46.03 20.82 -39.75
N LYS A 156 -45.40 19.63 -39.85
CA LYS A 156 -44.97 18.88 -41.06
C LYS A 156 -43.51 19.15 -41.47
N GLY A 157 -42.77 18.05 -41.69
CA GLY A 157 -41.52 17.97 -42.48
C GLY A 157 -40.29 17.86 -41.57
N GLY A 158 -39.45 16.84 -41.62
CA GLY A 158 -39.04 16.04 -42.77
C GLY A 158 -37.54 16.26 -42.96
N THR A 159 -36.77 15.21 -42.66
CA THR A 159 -35.32 14.99 -42.75
C THR A 159 -34.73 15.31 -44.15
N PRO A 160 -33.40 15.24 -44.42
CA PRO A 160 -32.37 14.31 -43.89
C PRO A 160 -31.34 14.91 -42.95
#